data_AF-A0A1C6JJ03-F1
#
_entry.id   AF-A0A1C6JJ03-F1
#
_cell.length_a   1.000
_cell.length_b   1.000
_cell.length_c   1.000
_cell.angle_alpha   90.00
_cell.angle_beta   90.00
_cell.angle_gamma   90.00
#
_symmetry.space_group_name_H-M   'P 1'
#
loop_
_entity.id
_entity.type
_entity.pdbx_description
1 polymer ?
#
loop_
_entity_poly.entity_id
_entity_poly.type
_entity_poly.pdbx_seq_one_letter_code
_entity_poly.pdbx_strand_id
1 'polypeptide(L)'
;MLTINKVFPEKTIPEKTDSFLFFDIETTGFSKDNTILYLIGCGYFIENGFQFIQWFNDDGTSEEEILLAFHDILKQKDWQLVTFNGNSFDIPYLKRHYELNELPCDIESFPSLDFYQFLKPFQSLFQMTHGKQKDWEHFLELYREDIYDGGQLIAVYKEYLMNKDEALLHNLLLHNEEDLLGMKYLLPLFSYRMLLSKDLSLIKVSPGESLFEKGTGSIAISCKLPLALPKPLNFSTSIGSISTDKNDSSILIISLPYIEETLKHFFKDYRNYYYLPEEDRAVHKSVGCYVERKYRRAAKASTCYIKKEGIFLPIPKTQKHYGIQIKRYPYQDSFPLYKREFKSPRSFAEFDNLFSDKNESLSIYLRDVIKELFIIHIQEINDLI
;
A
#
# COMPACT_ATOMS: atom_id res chain seq x y z
N MET A 1 -15.34 9.34 -36.50
CA MET A 1 -14.50 9.39 -35.28
C MET A 1 -13.58 10.60 -35.32
N LEU A 2 -13.61 11.42 -34.27
CA LEU A 2 -12.62 12.48 -34.05
C LEU A 2 -11.43 11.91 -33.25
N THR A 3 -10.20 12.14 -33.70
CA THR A 3 -8.99 11.73 -32.99
C THR A 3 -8.17 12.93 -32.57
N ILE A 4 -7.84 13.01 -31.27
CA ILE A 4 -6.94 14.01 -30.72
C ILE A 4 -5.63 13.33 -30.32
N ASN A 5 -4.51 13.91 -30.75
CA ASN A 5 -3.17 13.47 -30.36
C ASN A 5 -2.42 14.63 -29.73
N LYS A 6 -1.90 14.42 -28.51
CA LYS A 6 -1.08 15.38 -27.79
C LYS A 6 0.20 14.71 -27.30
N VAL A 7 1.27 15.47 -27.22
CA VAL A 7 2.48 15.08 -26.50
C VAL A 7 2.71 16.11 -25.43
N PHE A 8 2.66 15.69 -24.17
CA PHE A 8 3.00 16.53 -23.03
C PHE A 8 4.50 16.37 -22.75
N PRO A 9 5.34 17.38 -22.98
CA PRO A 9 6.77 17.27 -22.75
C PRO A 9 7.08 17.01 -21.27
N GLU A 10 7.97 16.07 -21.00
CA GLU A 10 8.43 15.75 -19.65
C GLU A 10 9.94 15.88 -19.57
N LYS A 11 10.45 16.49 -18.49
CA LYS A 11 11.89 16.62 -18.26
C LYS A 11 12.53 15.29 -17.87
N THR A 12 11.75 14.45 -17.19
CA THR A 12 12.18 13.16 -16.64
C THR A 12 11.01 12.20 -16.68
N ILE A 13 11.21 11.03 -17.28
CA ILE A 13 10.23 9.95 -17.25
C ILE A 13 10.31 9.26 -15.88
N PRO A 14 9.17 9.05 -15.19
CA PRO A 14 9.16 8.30 -13.94
C PRO A 14 9.75 6.89 -14.12
N GLU A 15 10.56 6.43 -13.18
CA GLU A 15 11.16 5.10 -13.28
C GLU A 15 10.10 3.99 -13.28
N LYS A 16 10.35 2.93 -14.06
CA LYS A 16 9.52 1.71 -14.13
C LYS A 16 8.08 1.93 -14.63
N THR A 17 7.85 2.96 -15.43
CA THR A 17 6.55 3.22 -16.08
C THR A 17 6.55 2.92 -17.58
N ASP A 18 7.64 2.37 -18.11
CA ASP A 18 7.79 2.09 -19.56
C ASP A 18 6.69 1.17 -20.10
N SER A 19 6.15 0.26 -19.28
CA SER A 19 5.06 -0.65 -19.64
C SER A 19 3.67 -0.14 -19.28
N PHE A 20 3.52 1.08 -18.74
CA PHE A 20 2.21 1.58 -18.30
C PHE A 20 1.40 2.14 -19.47
N LEU A 21 0.16 1.67 -19.63
CA LEU A 21 -0.86 2.28 -20.47
C LEU A 21 -1.97 2.80 -19.56
N PHE A 22 -2.00 4.12 -19.38
CA PHE A 22 -3.11 4.79 -18.71
C PHE A 22 -4.28 4.83 -19.68
N PHE A 23 -5.47 4.45 -19.24
CA PHE A 23 -6.67 4.62 -20.05
C PHE A 23 -7.90 4.85 -19.18
N ASP A 24 -8.89 5.49 -19.77
CA ASP A 24 -10.17 5.84 -19.17
C ASP A 24 -11.23 5.94 -20.28
N ILE A 25 -12.47 5.55 -19.97
CA ILE A 25 -13.57 5.51 -20.94
C ILE A 25 -14.74 6.39 -20.51
N GLU A 26 -15.42 6.96 -21.50
CA GLU A 26 -16.69 7.63 -21.29
C GLU A 26 -17.84 6.94 -22.02
N THR A 27 -18.96 6.82 -21.32
CA THR A 27 -20.10 6.01 -21.76
C THR A 27 -21.41 6.75 -21.54
N THR A 28 -22.45 6.42 -22.31
CA THR A 28 -23.79 7.00 -22.10
C THR A 28 -24.56 6.34 -20.95
N GLY A 29 -23.85 5.69 -20.01
CA GLY A 29 -24.40 5.07 -18.80
C GLY A 29 -23.65 3.79 -18.39
N PHE A 30 -23.96 3.25 -17.22
CA PHE A 30 -23.22 2.12 -16.65
C PHE A 30 -23.55 0.73 -17.24
N SER A 31 -24.58 0.62 -18.10
CA SER A 31 -25.01 -0.66 -18.65
C SER A 31 -24.20 -1.03 -19.89
N LYS A 32 -23.35 -2.05 -19.77
CA LYS A 32 -22.51 -2.58 -20.86
C LYS A 32 -23.27 -3.18 -22.07
N ASP A 33 -24.59 -3.35 -21.99
CA ASP A 33 -25.38 -3.98 -23.06
C ASP A 33 -26.20 -2.97 -23.88
N ASN A 34 -26.49 -1.79 -23.33
CA ASN A 34 -27.47 -0.85 -23.91
C ASN A 34 -27.00 0.61 -23.83
N THR A 35 -25.70 0.83 -23.75
CA THR A 35 -25.11 2.18 -23.75
C THR A 35 -24.05 2.27 -24.83
N ILE A 36 -23.67 3.49 -25.17
CA ILE A 36 -22.69 3.77 -26.20
C ILE A 36 -21.39 4.18 -25.53
N LEU A 37 -20.28 3.59 -25.97
CA LEU A 37 -18.94 4.09 -25.72
C LEU A 37 -18.73 5.31 -26.61
N TYR A 38 -18.51 6.48 -26.00
CA TYR A 38 -18.32 7.70 -26.78
C TYR A 38 -16.91 8.28 -26.71
N LEU A 39 -16.08 7.82 -25.77
CA LEU A 39 -14.69 8.23 -25.68
C LEU A 39 -13.84 7.09 -25.11
N ILE A 40 -12.71 6.81 -25.75
CA ILE A 40 -11.57 6.20 -25.08
C ILE A 40 -10.44 7.21 -25.13
N GLY A 41 -9.90 7.54 -23.97
CA GLY A 41 -8.61 8.20 -23.88
C GLY A 41 -7.54 7.25 -23.37
N CYS A 42 -6.33 7.40 -23.87
CA CYS A 42 -5.18 6.67 -23.35
C CYS A 42 -3.91 7.52 -23.37
N GLY A 43 -2.94 7.14 -22.55
CA GLY A 43 -1.62 7.74 -22.58
C GLY A 43 -0.53 6.83 -22.04
N TYR A 44 0.69 7.07 -22.49
CA TYR A 44 1.86 6.30 -22.11
C TYR A 44 3.13 7.15 -22.25
N PHE A 45 4.16 6.81 -21.49
CA PHE A 45 5.43 7.52 -21.57
C PHE A 45 6.22 7.11 -22.84
N ILE A 46 6.83 8.11 -23.46
CA ILE A 46 7.77 8.02 -24.57
C ILE A 46 9.07 8.75 -24.19
N GLU A 47 10.15 8.62 -24.97
CA GLU A 47 11.48 9.13 -24.62
C GLU A 47 11.48 10.61 -24.16
N ASN A 48 10.65 11.45 -24.76
CA ASN A 48 10.63 12.91 -24.53
C ASN A 48 9.32 13.44 -23.93
N GLY A 49 8.46 12.58 -23.38
CA GLY A 49 7.19 13.05 -22.84
C GLY A 49 6.15 11.97 -22.56
N PHE A 50 4.92 12.43 -22.41
CA PHE A 50 3.74 11.59 -22.28
C PHE A 50 2.90 11.72 -23.55
N GLN A 51 2.82 10.62 -24.30
CA GLN A 51 1.92 10.51 -25.45
C GLN A 51 0.50 10.37 -24.93
N PHE A 52 -0.42 11.14 -25.52
CA PHE A 52 -1.82 11.14 -25.15
C PHE A 52 -2.69 11.10 -26.41
N ILE A 53 -3.70 10.23 -26.39
CA ILE A 53 -4.60 9.98 -27.51
C ILE A 53 -6.02 9.89 -27.00
N GLN A 54 -6.94 10.58 -27.67
CA GLN A 54 -8.38 10.45 -27.45
C GLN A 54 -9.07 10.11 -28.76
N TRP A 55 -9.95 9.11 -28.70
CA TRP A 55 -10.84 8.76 -29.80
C TRP A 55 -12.28 9.00 -29.38
N PHE A 56 -12.89 9.99 -30.01
CA PHE A 56 -14.21 10.49 -29.65
C PHE A 56 -15.24 10.13 -30.74
N ASN A 57 -16.39 9.64 -30.29
CA ASN A 57 -17.51 9.27 -31.12
C ASN A 57 -18.27 10.54 -31.52
N ASP A 58 -17.73 11.27 -32.49
CA ASP A 58 -18.25 12.56 -32.91
C ASP A 58 -19.53 12.48 -33.73
N ASP A 59 -19.97 11.29 -34.16
CA ASP A 59 -21.13 11.08 -35.00
C ASP A 59 -22.23 10.19 -34.38
N GLY A 60 -21.95 9.57 -33.23
CA GLY A 60 -22.85 8.64 -32.56
C GLY A 60 -22.80 7.21 -33.12
N THR A 61 -21.94 6.93 -34.10
CA THR A 61 -21.83 5.64 -34.79
C THR A 61 -20.40 5.07 -34.85
N SER A 62 -19.40 5.84 -34.41
CA SER A 62 -17.97 5.50 -34.52
C SER A 62 -17.43 4.52 -33.48
N GLU A 63 -18.27 3.84 -32.71
CA GLU A 63 -17.83 2.98 -31.60
C GLU A 63 -16.85 1.88 -32.05
N GLU A 64 -17.15 1.16 -33.14
CA GLU A 64 -16.30 0.10 -33.68
C GLU A 64 -14.90 0.62 -34.06
N GLU A 65 -14.84 1.82 -34.66
CA GLU A 65 -13.59 2.48 -35.07
C GLU A 65 -12.72 2.82 -33.85
N ILE A 66 -13.35 3.31 -32.77
CA ILE A 66 -12.68 3.62 -31.50
C ILE A 66 -12.08 2.36 -30.87
N LEU A 67 -12.85 1.26 -30.84
CA LEU A 67 -12.41 -0.02 -30.29
C LEU A 67 -11.21 -0.58 -31.08
N LEU A 68 -11.27 -0.54 -32.41
CA LEU A 68 -10.16 -0.98 -33.27
C LEU A 68 -8.90 -0.14 -33.05
N ALA A 69 -9.05 1.18 -32.96
CA ALA A 69 -7.91 2.08 -32.73
C ALA A 69 -7.24 1.83 -31.37
N PHE A 70 -8.03 1.61 -30.31
CA PHE A 70 -7.48 1.25 -29.00
C PHE A 70 -6.82 -0.13 -29.00
N HIS A 71 -7.41 -1.12 -29.66
CA HIS A 71 -6.81 -2.44 -29.86
C HIS A 71 -5.44 -2.38 -30.54
N ASP A 72 -5.28 -1.50 -31.52
CA ASP A 72 -4.00 -1.33 -32.20
C ASP A 72 -2.93 -0.70 -31.31
N ILE A 73 -3.29 0.09 -30.29
CA ILE A 73 -2.35 0.48 -29.22
C ILE A 73 -2.01 -0.72 -28.33
N LEU A 74 -3.00 -1.50 -27.92
CA LEU A 74 -2.81 -2.67 -27.05
C LEU A 74 -1.82 -3.69 -27.64
N LYS A 75 -1.77 -3.84 -28.96
CA LYS A 75 -0.85 -4.75 -29.66
C LYS A 75 0.61 -4.30 -29.69
N GLN A 76 0.92 -3.04 -29.39
CA GLN A 76 2.26 -2.49 -29.62
C GLN A 76 3.31 -3.06 -28.68
N LYS A 77 2.90 -3.49 -27.47
CA LYS A 77 3.79 -4.00 -26.43
C LYS A 77 3.00 -4.70 -25.32
N ASP A 78 3.74 -5.36 -24.43
CA ASP A 78 3.19 -5.97 -23.22
C ASP A 78 2.85 -4.88 -22.19
N TRP A 79 1.63 -4.36 -22.25
CA TRP A 79 1.16 -3.30 -21.38
C TRP A 79 0.73 -3.79 -20.00
N GLN A 80 0.95 -2.95 -19.00
CA GLN A 80 0.20 -2.93 -17.75
C GLN A 80 -0.85 -1.82 -17.82
N LEU A 81 -2.12 -2.20 -17.74
CA LEU A 81 -3.26 -1.29 -17.83
C LEU A 81 -3.42 -0.52 -16.52
N VAL A 82 -3.28 0.79 -16.57
CA VAL A 82 -3.40 1.70 -15.42
C VAL A 82 -4.73 2.44 -15.52
N THR A 83 -5.58 2.26 -14.51
CA THR A 83 -6.94 2.83 -14.48
C THR A 83 -7.28 3.31 -13.08
N PHE A 84 -8.35 4.09 -12.94
CA PHE A 84 -8.93 4.42 -11.65
C PHE A 84 -10.28 3.72 -11.50
N ASN A 85 -10.33 2.63 -10.72
CA ASN A 85 -11.51 1.76 -10.59
C ASN A 85 -11.92 1.02 -11.89
N GLY A 86 -11.03 0.95 -12.89
CA GLY A 86 -11.34 0.33 -14.18
C GLY A 86 -11.41 -1.19 -14.18
N ASN A 87 -10.89 -1.85 -13.15
CA ASN A 87 -11.14 -3.29 -12.95
C ASN A 87 -12.61 -3.60 -12.71
N SER A 88 -13.34 -2.68 -12.08
CA SER A 88 -14.75 -2.85 -11.74
C SER A 88 -15.68 -2.42 -12.86
N PHE A 89 -15.22 -1.53 -13.76
CA PHE A 89 -16.06 -0.89 -14.77
C PHE A 89 -15.45 -0.96 -16.17
N ASP A 90 -14.39 -0.19 -16.43
CA ASP A 90 -13.83 0.04 -17.77
C ASP A 90 -13.45 -1.25 -18.51
N ILE A 91 -12.68 -2.13 -17.86
CA ILE A 91 -12.21 -3.39 -18.47
C ILE A 91 -13.39 -4.33 -18.78
N PRO A 92 -14.30 -4.64 -17.82
CA PRO A 92 -15.51 -5.42 -18.13
C PRO A 92 -16.42 -4.78 -19.19
N TYR A 93 -16.50 -3.45 -19.24
CA TYR A 93 -17.28 -2.72 -20.22
C TYR A 93 -16.69 -2.89 -21.62
N LEU A 94 -15.40 -2.59 -21.80
CA LEU A 94 -14.71 -2.75 -23.08
C LEU A 94 -14.72 -4.19 -23.57
N LYS A 95 -14.52 -5.17 -22.69
CA LYS A 95 -14.65 -6.60 -23.06
C LYS A 95 -15.99 -6.87 -23.72
N ARG A 96 -17.09 -6.40 -23.10
CA ARG A 96 -18.43 -6.61 -23.63
C ARG A 96 -18.62 -5.90 -24.97
N HIS A 97 -18.08 -4.69 -25.12
CA HIS A 97 -18.20 -3.93 -26.37
C HIS A 97 -17.37 -4.54 -27.50
N TYR A 98 -16.21 -5.12 -27.22
CA TYR A 98 -15.49 -5.94 -28.20
C TYR A 98 -16.31 -7.17 -28.63
N GLU A 99 -16.96 -7.87 -27.69
CA GLU A 99 -17.85 -9.00 -28.01
C GLU A 99 -19.06 -8.59 -28.87
N LEU A 100 -19.71 -7.46 -28.54
CA LEU A 100 -20.88 -6.94 -29.27
C LEU A 100 -20.55 -6.53 -30.70
N ASN A 101 -19.34 -6.02 -30.94
CA ASN A 101 -18.85 -5.63 -32.26
C ASN A 101 -18.12 -6.78 -32.98
N GLU A 102 -18.14 -8.00 -32.44
CA GLU A 102 -17.45 -9.19 -33.00
C GLU A 102 -15.93 -8.98 -33.23
N LEU A 103 -15.29 -8.15 -32.40
CA LEU A 103 -13.89 -7.77 -32.52
C LEU A 103 -12.97 -8.66 -31.67
N PRO A 104 -11.81 -9.08 -32.19
CA PRO A 104 -10.90 -9.97 -31.47
C PRO A 104 -10.01 -9.20 -30.49
N CYS A 105 -10.43 -9.03 -29.24
CA CYS A 105 -9.61 -8.47 -28.16
C CYS A 105 -9.91 -9.14 -26.81
N ASP A 106 -8.88 -9.70 -26.16
CA ASP A 106 -8.97 -10.20 -24.79
C ASP A 106 -8.35 -9.20 -23.82
N ILE A 107 -9.04 -8.08 -23.59
CA ILE A 107 -8.55 -6.99 -22.75
C ILE A 107 -8.28 -7.42 -21.29
N GLU A 108 -8.97 -8.46 -20.80
CA GLU A 108 -8.77 -8.99 -19.44
C GLU A 108 -7.45 -9.78 -19.30
N SER A 109 -6.81 -10.16 -20.41
CA SER A 109 -5.52 -10.86 -20.38
C SER A 109 -4.35 -9.98 -19.94
N PHE A 110 -4.51 -8.65 -20.03
CA PHE A 110 -3.47 -7.70 -19.65
C PHE A 110 -3.43 -7.51 -18.12
N PRO A 111 -2.23 -7.43 -17.51
CA PRO A 111 -2.13 -7.10 -16.09
C PRO A 111 -2.67 -5.69 -15.82
N SER A 112 -3.43 -5.53 -14.75
CA SER A 112 -4.00 -4.23 -14.37
C SER A 112 -3.43 -3.68 -13.06
N LEU A 113 -3.32 -2.36 -13.03
CA LEU A 113 -2.96 -1.54 -11.88
C LEU A 113 -4.09 -0.53 -11.66
N ASP A 114 -5.01 -0.89 -10.76
CA ASP A 114 -6.15 -0.07 -10.41
C ASP A 114 -5.80 0.85 -9.23
N PHE A 115 -5.72 2.15 -9.49
CA PHE A 115 -5.38 3.17 -8.50
C PHE A 115 -6.35 3.18 -7.31
N TYR A 116 -7.65 2.97 -7.54
CA TYR A 116 -8.62 2.95 -6.45
C TYR A 116 -8.30 1.81 -5.46
N GLN A 117 -8.05 0.61 -5.97
CA GLN A 117 -7.67 -0.54 -5.14
C GLN A 117 -6.28 -0.37 -4.51
N PHE A 118 -5.36 0.24 -5.24
CA PHE A 118 -4.00 0.54 -4.77
C PHE A 118 -4.00 1.52 -3.59
N LEU A 119 -4.86 2.55 -3.64
CA LEU A 119 -4.92 3.61 -2.65
C LEU A 119 -5.91 3.32 -1.51
N LYS A 120 -6.82 2.35 -1.69
CA LYS A 120 -7.83 1.96 -0.69
C LYS A 120 -7.32 1.81 0.75
N PRO A 121 -6.15 1.18 1.03
CA PRO A 121 -5.66 1.04 2.41
C PRO A 121 -5.30 2.37 3.09
N PHE A 122 -5.12 3.44 2.33
CA PHE A 122 -4.71 4.76 2.80
C PHE A 122 -5.87 5.75 2.88
N GLN A 123 -7.06 5.41 2.36
CA GLN A 123 -8.23 6.29 2.42
C GLN A 123 -8.56 6.69 3.87
N SER A 124 -8.67 5.70 4.76
CA SER A 124 -8.93 5.95 6.18
C SER A 124 -7.76 6.65 6.88
N LEU A 125 -6.52 6.40 6.43
CA LEU A 125 -5.33 7.04 6.98
C LEU A 125 -5.36 8.56 6.74
N PHE A 126 -5.83 8.98 5.57
CA PHE A 126 -5.95 10.39 5.19
C PHE A 126 -7.38 10.93 5.31
N GLN A 127 -8.26 10.23 6.04
CA GLN A 127 -9.64 10.66 6.32
C GLN A 127 -10.45 10.98 5.05
N MET A 128 -10.21 10.23 3.98
CA MET A 128 -10.95 10.39 2.72
C MET A 128 -12.29 9.66 2.78
N THR A 129 -13.38 10.37 2.48
CA THR A 129 -14.75 9.85 2.58
C THR A 129 -15.07 8.80 1.51
N HIS A 130 -14.61 9.03 0.27
CA HIS A 130 -14.95 8.19 -0.88
C HIS A 130 -13.71 7.65 -1.61
N GLY A 131 -12.58 8.34 -1.53
CA GLY A 131 -11.33 7.95 -2.16
C GLY A 131 -11.43 7.96 -3.69
N LYS A 132 -12.25 8.87 -4.24
CA LYS A 132 -12.33 9.14 -5.68
C LYS A 132 -11.02 9.75 -6.16
N GLN A 133 -10.80 9.75 -7.47
CA GLN A 133 -9.59 10.34 -8.04
C GLN A 133 -9.40 11.81 -7.63
N LYS A 134 -10.48 12.61 -7.74
CA LYS A 134 -10.53 14.01 -7.31
C LYS A 134 -10.11 14.22 -5.83
N ASP A 135 -10.38 13.24 -4.95
CA ASP A 135 -9.97 13.32 -3.52
C ASP A 135 -8.44 13.23 -3.37
N TRP A 136 -7.80 12.35 -4.15
CA TRP A 136 -6.34 12.17 -4.14
C TRP A 136 -5.60 13.30 -4.84
N GLU A 137 -6.18 13.83 -5.90
CA GLU A 137 -5.66 15.03 -6.57
C GLU A 137 -5.70 16.23 -5.63
N HIS A 138 -6.82 16.45 -4.95
CA HIS A 138 -6.93 17.51 -3.95
C HIS A 138 -5.92 17.33 -2.80
N PHE A 139 -5.71 16.10 -2.34
CA PHE A 139 -4.68 15.77 -1.35
C PHE A 139 -3.27 16.15 -1.83
N LEU A 140 -3.00 16.08 -3.13
CA LEU A 140 -1.75 16.53 -3.75
C LEU A 140 -1.77 18.01 -4.19
N GLU A 141 -2.83 18.76 -3.86
CA GLU A 141 -3.03 20.16 -4.29
C GLU A 141 -3.07 20.32 -5.81
N LEU A 142 -3.59 19.31 -6.50
CA LEU A 142 -3.91 19.35 -7.92
C LEU A 142 -5.36 19.83 -8.07
N TYR A 143 -5.57 20.84 -8.91
CA TYR A 143 -6.87 21.44 -9.16
C TYR A 143 -7.25 21.24 -10.62
N ARG A 144 -8.52 20.89 -10.85
CA ARG A 144 -9.10 20.66 -12.17
C ARG A 144 -9.82 21.89 -12.69
N GLU A 145 -9.84 22.03 -14.01
CA GLU A 145 -10.72 22.96 -14.72
C GLU A 145 -12.11 22.33 -14.98
N ASP A 146 -12.18 21.00 -15.08
CA ASP A 146 -13.42 20.25 -15.23
C ASP A 146 -14.38 20.46 -14.05
N ILE A 147 -15.56 20.99 -14.38
CA ILE A 147 -16.66 21.24 -13.44
C ILE A 147 -17.74 20.15 -13.48
N TYR A 148 -17.66 19.20 -14.41
CA TYR A 148 -18.68 18.18 -14.60
C TYR A 148 -18.39 16.92 -13.77
N ASP A 149 -19.45 16.18 -13.49
CA ASP A 149 -19.34 14.76 -13.17
C ASP A 149 -19.74 13.91 -14.39
N GLY A 150 -19.28 12.66 -14.44
CA GLY A 150 -19.54 11.77 -15.57
C GLY A 150 -21.04 11.53 -15.83
N GLY A 151 -21.91 11.65 -14.82
CA GLY A 151 -23.35 11.55 -15.00
C GLY A 151 -23.93 12.72 -15.80
N GLN A 152 -23.42 13.93 -15.57
CA GLN A 152 -23.81 15.13 -16.30
C GLN A 152 -23.34 15.09 -17.77
N LEU A 153 -22.16 14.52 -18.03
CA LEU A 153 -21.59 14.45 -19.38
C LEU A 153 -22.44 13.65 -20.36
N ILE A 154 -23.27 12.72 -19.89
CA ILE A 154 -24.21 11.98 -20.75
C ILE A 154 -25.18 12.94 -21.47
N ALA A 155 -25.68 13.96 -20.77
CA ALA A 155 -26.57 14.95 -21.38
C ALA A 155 -25.80 15.88 -22.34
N VAL A 156 -24.59 16.30 -21.93
CA VAL A 156 -23.69 17.13 -22.74
C VAL A 156 -23.34 16.44 -24.06
N TYR A 157 -23.03 15.14 -24.04
CA TYR A 157 -22.75 14.35 -25.26
C TYR A 157 -23.95 14.28 -26.21
N LYS A 158 -25.16 14.03 -25.67
CA LYS A 158 -26.38 14.01 -26.49
C LYS A 158 -26.66 15.37 -27.14
N GLU A 159 -26.46 16.45 -26.40
CA GLU A 159 -26.62 17.81 -26.91
C GLU A 159 -25.56 18.14 -27.97
N TYR A 160 -24.31 17.73 -27.75
CA TYR A 160 -23.25 17.83 -28.74
C TYR A 160 -23.61 17.12 -30.05
N LEU A 161 -24.16 15.90 -30.01
CA LEU A 161 -24.55 15.18 -31.22
C LEU A 161 -25.62 15.93 -32.04
N MET A 162 -26.50 16.68 -31.38
CA MET A 162 -27.55 17.46 -32.04
C MET A 162 -27.04 18.79 -32.62
N ASN A 163 -26.22 19.52 -31.85
CA ASN A 163 -25.90 20.91 -32.13
C ASN A 163 -24.48 21.12 -32.65
N LYS A 164 -23.57 20.15 -32.43
CA LYS A 164 -22.14 20.21 -32.77
C LYS A 164 -21.42 21.44 -32.19
N ASP A 165 -21.83 21.86 -31.00
CA ASP A 165 -21.24 23.01 -30.30
C ASP A 165 -19.80 22.67 -29.81
N GLU A 166 -18.84 23.53 -30.17
CA GLU A 166 -17.42 23.38 -29.81
C GLU A 166 -17.16 23.46 -28.31
N ALA A 167 -17.94 24.23 -27.56
CA ALA A 167 -17.80 24.33 -26.10
C ALA A 167 -18.21 23.02 -25.41
N LEU A 168 -19.26 22.36 -25.90
CA LEU A 168 -19.67 21.04 -25.39
C LEU A 168 -18.61 19.99 -25.70
N LEU A 169 -18.06 20.00 -26.92
CA LEU A 169 -16.95 19.13 -27.31
C LEU A 169 -15.73 19.34 -26.41
N HIS A 170 -15.37 20.60 -26.17
CA HIS A 170 -14.24 20.94 -25.30
C HIS A 170 -14.42 20.36 -23.89
N ASN A 171 -15.59 20.52 -23.28
CA ASN A 171 -15.87 20.00 -21.95
C ASN A 171 -15.81 18.46 -21.89
N LEU A 172 -16.34 17.76 -22.91
CA LEU A 172 -16.29 16.30 -22.99
C LEU A 172 -14.85 15.78 -23.08
N LEU A 173 -14.02 16.40 -23.94
CA LEU A 173 -12.62 16.01 -24.10
C LEU A 173 -11.79 16.39 -22.86
N LEU A 174 -12.07 17.54 -22.24
CA LEU A 174 -11.35 18.03 -21.06
C LEU A 174 -11.50 17.08 -19.87
N HIS A 175 -12.70 16.57 -19.60
CA HIS A 175 -12.95 15.67 -18.48
C HIS A 175 -12.03 14.44 -18.51
N ASN A 176 -12.09 13.68 -19.61
CA ASN A 176 -11.28 12.48 -19.81
C ASN A 176 -9.78 12.80 -19.87
N GLU A 177 -9.38 13.96 -20.42
CA GLU A 177 -7.99 14.41 -20.38
C GLU A 177 -7.49 14.63 -18.96
N GLU A 178 -8.27 15.33 -18.13
CA GLU A 178 -7.90 15.57 -16.73
C GLU A 178 -7.94 14.30 -15.89
N ASP A 179 -8.82 13.34 -16.17
CA ASP A 179 -8.79 12.02 -15.51
C ASP A 179 -7.52 11.24 -15.86
N LEU A 180 -7.10 11.23 -17.12
CA LEU A 180 -5.88 10.55 -17.54
C LEU A 180 -4.61 11.22 -17.03
N LEU A 181 -4.51 12.54 -17.18
CA LEU A 181 -3.39 13.31 -16.66
C LEU A 181 -3.36 13.27 -15.13
N GLY A 182 -4.52 13.26 -14.49
CA GLY A 182 -4.67 13.07 -13.05
C GLY A 182 -3.99 11.79 -12.58
N MET A 183 -4.30 10.64 -13.19
CA MET A 183 -3.65 9.37 -12.87
C MET A 183 -2.12 9.42 -13.02
N LYS A 184 -1.62 10.09 -14.06
CA LYS A 184 -0.17 10.34 -14.22
C LYS A 184 0.40 11.12 -13.03
N TYR A 185 -0.28 12.18 -12.60
CA TYR A 185 0.15 12.99 -11.45
C TYR A 185 -0.05 12.31 -10.09
N LEU A 186 -0.84 11.23 -10.01
CA LEU A 186 -0.99 10.41 -8.79
C LEU A 186 0.14 9.39 -8.58
N LEU A 187 1.04 9.18 -9.54
CA LEU A 187 2.19 8.26 -9.41
C LEU A 187 3.03 8.45 -8.12
N PRO A 188 3.28 9.68 -7.60
CA PRO A 188 4.02 9.86 -6.35
C PRO A 188 3.38 9.18 -5.13
N LEU A 189 2.07 8.90 -5.15
CA LEU A 189 1.36 8.18 -4.08
C LEU A 189 1.84 6.73 -3.93
N PHE A 190 2.59 6.19 -4.90
CA PHE A 190 3.20 4.86 -4.80
C PHE A 190 4.14 4.74 -3.61
N SER A 191 4.78 5.84 -3.21
CA SER A 191 5.66 5.89 -2.05
C SER A 191 4.97 5.47 -0.74
N TYR A 192 3.67 5.76 -0.56
CA TYR A 192 2.91 5.29 0.61
C TYR A 192 2.78 3.77 0.63
N ARG A 193 2.62 3.13 -0.53
CA ARG A 193 2.57 1.66 -0.63
C ARG A 193 3.90 1.02 -0.28
N MET A 194 5.02 1.70 -0.54
CA MET A 194 6.35 1.25 -0.14
C MET A 194 6.50 1.15 1.39
N LEU A 195 5.76 1.94 2.16
CA LEU A 195 5.70 1.81 3.63
C LEU A 195 5.16 0.45 4.08
N LEU A 196 4.41 -0.23 3.21
CA LEU A 196 3.87 -1.58 3.44
C LEU A 196 4.77 -2.69 2.85
N SER A 197 5.88 -2.33 2.20
CA SER A 197 6.89 -3.24 1.63
C SER A 197 8.11 -3.40 2.57
N LYS A 198 9.15 -4.10 2.13
CA LYS A 198 10.39 -4.28 2.90
C LYS A 198 11.49 -3.30 2.48
N ASP A 199 11.17 -2.37 1.58
CA ASP A 199 12.15 -1.53 0.89
C ASP A 199 12.44 -0.29 1.71
N LEU A 200 13.00 -0.47 2.90
CA LEU A 200 13.37 0.61 3.81
C LEU A 200 14.74 0.30 4.41
N SER A 201 15.60 1.31 4.47
CA SER A 201 16.97 1.16 4.95
C SER A 201 17.13 1.85 6.30
N LEU A 202 17.62 1.12 7.31
CA LEU A 202 17.89 1.72 8.62
C LEU A 202 19.00 2.78 8.49
N ILE A 203 18.75 3.97 9.04
CA ILE A 203 19.74 5.05 9.14
C ILE A 203 20.36 5.06 10.53
N LYS A 204 19.51 5.14 11.56
CA LYS A 204 19.94 5.21 12.96
C LYS A 204 18.84 4.77 13.91
N VAL A 205 19.26 4.37 15.11
CA VAL A 205 18.39 4.16 16.27
C VAL A 205 18.91 5.04 17.39
N SER A 206 18.03 5.80 18.03
CA SER A 206 18.37 6.69 19.15
C SER A 206 17.32 6.58 20.25
N PRO A 207 17.61 7.05 21.48
CA PRO A 207 16.58 7.27 22.47
C PRO A 207 15.46 8.16 21.89
N GLY A 208 14.21 7.78 22.16
CA GLY A 208 13.04 8.55 21.77
C GLY A 208 12.64 9.54 22.86
N GLU A 209 11.97 10.61 22.48
CA GLU A 209 11.44 11.63 23.40
C GLU A 209 9.98 11.37 23.78
N SER A 210 9.30 10.47 23.05
CA SER A 210 7.88 10.17 23.27
C SER A 210 7.68 9.28 24.49
N LEU A 211 6.65 9.58 25.28
CA LEU A 211 6.19 8.76 26.39
C LEU A 211 4.99 7.93 25.95
N PHE A 212 5.02 6.63 26.25
CA PHE A 212 3.93 5.70 25.98
C PHE A 212 3.55 4.98 27.28
N GLU A 213 2.25 4.81 27.54
CA GLU A 213 1.74 4.28 28.82
C GLU A 213 2.35 2.93 29.24
N LYS A 214 2.77 2.10 28.28
CA LYS A 214 3.21 0.71 28.51
C LYS A 214 4.71 0.49 28.33
N GLY A 215 5.51 1.55 28.22
CA GLY A 215 6.97 1.49 28.07
C GLY A 215 7.73 2.05 29.26
N THR A 216 8.93 1.54 29.52
CA THR A 216 9.90 2.16 30.45
C THR A 216 10.61 3.36 29.81
N GLY A 217 10.59 3.43 28.48
CA GLY A 217 11.04 4.54 27.66
C GLY A 217 10.65 4.31 26.21
N SER A 218 11.22 5.10 25.29
CA SER A 218 11.03 4.90 23.85
C SER A 218 12.33 4.94 23.08
N ILE A 219 12.31 4.34 21.89
CA ILE A 219 13.36 4.48 20.88
C ILE A 219 12.79 5.13 19.64
N ALA A 220 13.61 5.92 18.95
CA ALA A 220 13.33 6.47 17.63
C ALA A 220 14.18 5.75 16.59
N ILE A 221 13.53 5.19 15.58
CA ILE A 221 14.14 4.43 14.49
C ILE A 221 13.99 5.26 13.21
N SER A 222 15.09 5.79 12.69
CA SER A 222 15.09 6.54 11.43
C SER A 222 15.39 5.61 10.26
N CYS A 223 14.54 5.61 9.24
CA CYS A 223 14.66 4.80 8.04
C CYS A 223 14.63 5.66 6.77
N LYS A 224 15.45 5.34 5.77
CA LYS A 224 15.39 5.92 4.43
C LYS A 224 14.37 5.17 3.59
N LEU A 225 13.47 5.92 2.97
CA LEU A 225 12.51 5.46 1.97
C LEU A 225 13.14 5.54 0.58
N PRO A 226 12.78 4.64 -0.35
CA PRO A 226 13.32 4.68 -1.72
C PRO A 226 12.77 5.86 -2.52
N LEU A 227 11.54 6.29 -2.19
CA LEU A 227 10.88 7.46 -2.74
C LEU A 227 10.40 8.34 -1.59
N ALA A 228 10.54 9.66 -1.77
CA ALA A 228 10.04 10.64 -0.81
C ALA A 228 8.50 10.62 -0.77
N LEU A 229 7.92 10.80 0.42
CA LEU A 229 6.47 10.93 0.53
C LEU A 229 6.02 12.28 -0.05
N PRO A 230 4.95 12.32 -0.86
CA PRO A 230 4.46 13.56 -1.48
C PRO A 230 3.84 14.52 -0.46
N LYS A 231 3.25 13.98 0.61
CA LYS A 231 2.87 14.75 1.81
C LYS A 231 3.47 14.08 3.06
N PRO A 232 3.90 14.87 4.06
CA PRO A 232 4.47 14.34 5.30
C PRO A 232 3.44 13.48 6.05
N LEU A 233 3.92 12.45 6.74
CA LEU A 233 3.10 11.56 7.55
C LEU A 233 3.41 11.80 9.02
N ASN A 234 2.43 12.17 9.84
CA ASN A 234 2.62 12.45 11.26
C ASN A 234 1.40 12.00 12.07
N PHE A 235 1.55 10.95 12.87
CA PHE A 235 0.52 10.53 13.81
C PHE A 235 1.13 9.75 14.99
N SER A 236 0.40 9.72 16.11
CA SER A 236 0.74 8.95 17.30
C SER A 236 -0.41 8.02 17.66
N THR A 237 -0.06 6.86 18.23
CA THR A 237 -1.01 5.85 18.70
C THR A 237 -0.68 5.43 20.12
N SER A 238 -1.54 4.60 20.72
CA SER A 238 -1.29 3.97 22.02
C SER A 238 -0.03 3.06 22.09
N ILE A 239 0.55 2.66 20.95
CA ILE A 239 1.69 1.71 20.90
C ILE A 239 2.95 2.24 20.20
N GLY A 240 2.94 3.48 19.75
CA GLY A 240 4.03 4.07 18.96
C GLY A 240 3.57 5.23 18.10
N SER A 241 4.50 5.91 17.43
CA SER A 241 4.21 7.00 16.51
C SER A 241 5.04 6.89 15.24
N ILE A 242 4.55 7.54 14.18
CA ILE A 242 5.26 7.70 12.92
C ILE A 242 5.29 9.18 12.58
N SER A 243 6.47 9.67 12.22
CA SER A 243 6.67 11.00 11.65
C SER A 243 7.61 10.93 10.44
N THR A 244 7.50 11.89 9.53
CA THR A 244 8.54 12.16 8.53
C THR A 244 9.50 13.21 9.05
N ASP A 245 10.77 13.16 8.65
CA ASP A 245 11.70 14.26 8.93
C ASP A 245 11.20 15.58 8.34
N LYS A 246 11.45 16.69 9.05
CA LYS A 246 10.95 18.02 8.66
C LYS A 246 11.60 18.56 7.39
N ASN A 247 12.83 18.14 7.10
CA ASN A 247 13.63 18.63 5.98
C ASN A 247 13.75 17.61 4.85
N ASP A 248 13.50 16.33 5.11
CA ASP A 248 13.56 15.26 4.11
C ASP A 248 12.38 14.27 4.25
N SER A 249 11.37 14.40 3.39
CA SER A 249 10.19 13.52 3.39
C SER A 249 10.47 12.09 2.93
N SER A 250 11.71 11.77 2.53
CA SER A 250 12.18 10.40 2.34
C SER A 250 12.79 9.77 3.59
N ILE A 251 12.81 10.47 4.73
CA ILE A 251 13.21 9.90 6.02
C ILE A 251 11.96 9.70 6.89
N LEU A 252 11.71 8.44 7.24
CA LEU A 252 10.65 8.02 8.16
C LEU A 252 11.24 7.81 9.55
N ILE A 253 10.58 8.33 10.58
CA ILE A 253 10.94 8.16 11.99
C ILE A 253 9.82 7.37 12.66
N ILE A 254 10.15 6.20 13.17
CA ILE A 254 9.23 5.33 13.90
C ILE A 254 9.64 5.36 15.37
N SER A 255 8.75 5.82 16.24
CA SER A 255 9.00 5.82 17.68
C SER A 255 8.22 4.69 18.35
N LEU A 256 8.91 3.84 19.10
CA LEU A 256 8.34 2.68 19.77
C LEU A 256 8.66 2.67 21.26
N PRO A 257 7.72 2.23 22.12
CA PRO A 257 8.04 1.92 23.49
C PRO A 257 8.94 0.70 23.60
N TYR A 258 9.94 0.77 24.48
CA TYR A 258 10.65 -0.40 24.96
C TYR A 258 10.26 -0.72 26.41
N ILE A 259 10.50 -1.97 26.81
CA ILE A 259 10.43 -2.39 28.21
C ILE A 259 11.82 -2.83 28.66
N GLU A 260 12.23 -2.39 29.83
CA GLU A 260 13.47 -2.79 30.49
C GLU A 260 13.09 -3.61 31.73
N GLU A 261 13.12 -4.93 31.59
CA GLU A 261 12.71 -5.88 32.63
C GLU A 261 13.35 -7.26 32.40
N THR A 262 13.10 -8.21 33.29
CA THR A 262 13.50 -9.61 33.09
C THR A 262 12.39 -10.41 32.40
N LEU A 263 12.66 -10.90 31.18
CA LEU A 263 11.75 -11.76 30.43
C LEU A 263 12.22 -13.23 30.36
N LYS A 264 11.33 -14.11 29.93
CA LYS A 264 11.58 -15.55 29.79
C LYS A 264 11.66 -15.95 28.31
N HIS A 265 12.71 -16.66 27.93
CA HIS A 265 12.80 -17.36 26.64
C HIS A 265 12.40 -18.83 26.84
N PHE A 266 11.31 -19.26 26.19
CA PHE A 266 10.78 -20.62 26.32
C PHE A 266 11.28 -21.52 25.20
N PHE A 267 11.90 -22.65 25.55
CA PHE A 267 12.35 -23.64 24.58
C PHE A 267 11.20 -24.52 24.12
N LYS A 268 11.08 -24.75 22.80
CA LYS A 268 10.04 -25.62 22.22
C LYS A 268 10.22 -27.09 22.61
N ASP A 269 11.47 -27.56 22.63
CA ASP A 269 11.82 -28.94 22.94
C ASP A 269 11.93 -29.19 24.46
N TYR A 270 10.87 -28.90 25.19
CA TYR A 270 10.88 -29.01 26.66
C TYR A 270 11.16 -30.43 27.16
N ARG A 271 10.92 -31.46 26.34
CA ARG A 271 11.12 -32.86 26.71
C ARG A 271 12.59 -33.19 26.94
N ASN A 272 13.51 -32.41 26.37
CA ASN A 272 14.95 -32.58 26.53
C ASN A 272 15.57 -31.70 27.62
N TYR A 273 14.74 -31.12 28.49
CA TYR A 273 15.19 -30.26 29.58
C TYR A 273 14.71 -30.74 30.96
N TYR A 274 15.52 -30.44 31.96
CA TYR A 274 15.12 -30.41 33.36
C TYR A 274 14.83 -28.97 33.77
N TYR A 275 13.86 -28.77 34.65
CA TYR A 275 13.61 -27.51 35.35
C TYR A 275 14.24 -27.59 36.75
N LEU A 276 14.99 -26.56 37.12
CA LEU A 276 15.65 -26.41 38.42
C LEU A 276 14.86 -25.38 39.25
N PRO A 277 14.03 -25.81 40.24
CA PRO A 277 13.16 -24.89 40.97
C PRO A 277 13.90 -23.83 41.77
N GLU A 278 15.03 -24.18 42.38
CA GLU A 278 15.84 -23.26 43.20
C GLU A 278 16.52 -22.18 42.34
N GLU A 279 16.85 -22.49 41.09
CA GLU A 279 17.50 -21.58 40.15
C GLU A 279 16.53 -20.90 39.18
N ASP A 280 15.24 -21.27 39.24
CA ASP A 280 14.15 -20.80 38.37
C ASP A 280 14.53 -20.75 36.87
N ARG A 281 15.12 -21.86 36.38
CA ARG A 281 15.54 -22.01 34.98
C ARG A 281 15.50 -23.45 34.50
N ALA A 282 15.49 -23.60 33.19
CA ALA A 282 15.62 -24.88 32.49
C ALA A 282 17.06 -25.13 32.05
N VAL A 283 17.49 -26.40 32.15
CA VAL A 283 18.80 -26.88 31.74
C VAL A 283 18.64 -28.14 30.91
N HIS A 284 19.33 -28.21 29.77
CA HIS A 284 19.26 -29.38 28.88
C HIS A 284 19.72 -30.64 29.62
N LYS A 285 19.12 -31.79 29.32
CA LYS A 285 19.36 -33.07 30.02
C LYS A 285 20.83 -33.50 30.00
N SER A 286 21.60 -33.13 28.98
CA SER A 286 23.05 -33.42 28.90
C SER A 286 23.88 -32.74 29.99
N VAL A 287 23.39 -31.61 30.53
CA VAL A 287 24.06 -30.87 31.60
C VAL A 287 23.34 -31.11 32.93
N GLY A 288 22.01 -31.09 32.93
CA GLY A 288 21.20 -31.32 34.12
C GLY A 288 21.25 -32.76 34.64
N CYS A 289 21.88 -33.70 33.92
CA CYS A 289 22.09 -35.07 34.40
C CYS A 289 22.96 -35.14 35.66
N TYR A 290 23.87 -34.17 35.84
CA TYR A 290 24.79 -34.07 36.98
C TYR A 290 24.16 -33.45 38.23
N VAL A 291 22.97 -32.84 38.11
CA VAL A 291 22.23 -32.28 39.26
C VAL A 291 21.52 -33.39 40.03
N GLU A 292 21.56 -33.36 41.36
CA GLU A 292 20.88 -34.37 42.19
C GLU A 292 19.37 -34.39 41.93
N ARG A 293 18.76 -35.57 41.91
CA ARG A 293 17.34 -35.77 41.53
C ARG A 293 16.36 -34.93 42.35
N LYS A 294 16.65 -34.64 43.63
CA LYS A 294 15.80 -33.79 44.49
C LYS A 294 15.75 -32.32 44.04
N TYR A 295 16.78 -31.83 43.35
CA TYR A 295 16.89 -30.42 42.91
C TYR A 295 16.46 -30.21 41.45
N ARG A 296 16.05 -31.26 40.74
CA ARG A 296 15.60 -31.17 39.34
C ARG A 296 14.26 -31.86 39.12
N ARG A 297 13.46 -31.31 38.21
CA ARG A 297 12.19 -31.88 37.76
C ARG A 297 12.19 -31.96 36.24
N ALA A 298 11.41 -32.86 35.65
CA ALA A 298 11.20 -32.83 34.19
C ALA A 298 10.56 -31.49 33.81
N ALA A 299 11.10 -30.80 32.80
CA ALA A 299 10.53 -29.53 32.38
C ALA A 299 9.15 -29.72 31.73
N LYS A 300 8.25 -28.77 31.95
CA LYS A 300 6.99 -28.61 31.21
C LYS A 300 7.17 -27.46 30.22
N ALA A 301 6.30 -27.35 29.21
CA ALA A 301 6.34 -26.22 28.28
C ALA A 301 6.33 -24.85 29.01
N SER A 302 5.56 -24.74 30.11
CA SER A 302 5.48 -23.53 30.93
C SER A 302 6.66 -23.29 31.87
N THR A 303 7.52 -24.28 32.11
CA THR A 303 8.70 -24.16 32.99
C THR A 303 10.02 -24.36 32.25
N CYS A 304 9.96 -24.58 30.93
CA CYS A 304 11.14 -24.78 30.11
C CYS A 304 11.65 -23.45 29.56
N TYR A 305 12.23 -22.61 30.42
CA TYR A 305 12.74 -21.30 30.03
C TYR A 305 14.07 -20.94 30.70
N ILE A 306 14.74 -19.94 30.11
CA ILE A 306 15.76 -19.13 30.79
C ILE A 306 15.25 -17.71 30.97
N LYS A 307 15.72 -17.04 32.01
CA LYS A 307 15.47 -15.61 32.24
C LYS A 307 16.55 -14.78 31.56
N LYS A 308 16.16 -13.60 31.08
CA LYS A 308 17.05 -12.63 30.44
C LYS A 308 16.58 -11.22 30.81
N GLU A 309 17.49 -10.48 31.43
CA GLU A 309 17.34 -9.06 31.68
C GLU A 309 17.87 -8.27 30.47
N GLY A 310 17.19 -7.18 30.12
CA GLY A 310 17.58 -6.32 29.02
C GLY A 310 16.46 -5.40 28.54
N ILE A 311 16.70 -4.78 27.40
CA ILE A 311 15.75 -3.90 26.71
C ILE A 311 15.03 -4.70 25.62
N PHE A 312 13.71 -4.63 25.62
CA PHE A 312 12.88 -5.43 24.73
C PHE A 312 11.86 -4.60 23.98
N LEU A 313 11.70 -4.93 22.70
CA LEU A 313 10.73 -4.35 21.79
C LEU A 313 9.60 -5.33 21.47
N PRO A 314 8.36 -4.86 21.36
CA PRO A 314 7.23 -5.72 21.06
C PRO A 314 7.32 -6.29 19.64
N ILE A 315 6.95 -7.57 19.49
CA ILE A 315 6.68 -8.17 18.19
C ILE A 315 5.28 -7.76 17.72
N PRO A 316 5.12 -7.32 16.45
CA PRO A 316 3.82 -7.02 15.86
C PRO A 316 2.87 -8.22 15.86
N LYS A 317 1.59 -7.97 16.14
CA LYS A 317 0.57 -9.02 16.11
C LYS A 317 0.09 -9.31 14.70
N THR A 318 -0.29 -10.56 14.45
CA THR A 318 -1.02 -10.92 13.22
C THR A 318 -2.41 -10.29 13.26
N GLN A 319 -2.71 -9.46 12.27
CA GLN A 319 -4.00 -8.77 12.15
C GLN A 319 -4.23 -8.30 10.71
N LYS A 320 -5.49 -8.00 10.39
CA LYS A 320 -5.92 -7.47 9.09
C LYS A 320 -6.97 -6.39 9.31
N HIS A 321 -6.81 -5.26 8.66
CA HIS A 321 -7.77 -4.16 8.70
C HIS A 321 -7.66 -3.35 7.41
N TYR A 322 -8.80 -3.03 6.76
CA TYR A 322 -8.90 -2.23 5.52
C TYR A 322 -7.78 -2.45 4.48
N GLY A 323 -7.54 -3.70 4.08
CA GLY A 323 -6.53 -4.03 3.05
C GLY A 323 -5.08 -4.05 3.53
N ILE A 324 -4.80 -3.61 4.76
CA ILE A 324 -3.51 -3.80 5.43
C ILE A 324 -3.53 -5.14 6.15
N GLN A 325 -2.52 -5.98 5.89
CA GLN A 325 -2.38 -7.30 6.52
C GLN A 325 -0.96 -7.54 7.04
N ILE A 326 -0.89 -7.94 8.30
CA ILE A 326 0.30 -8.52 8.93
C ILE A 326 0.10 -10.03 8.95
N LYS A 327 0.88 -10.76 8.14
CA LYS A 327 0.88 -12.23 8.13
C LYS A 327 1.80 -12.75 9.24
N ARG A 328 1.58 -13.97 9.69
CA ARG A 328 2.47 -14.62 10.65
C ARG A 328 3.86 -14.80 10.03
N TYR A 329 4.88 -14.19 10.64
CA TYR A 329 6.28 -14.38 10.28
C TYR A 329 7.02 -15.09 11.43
N PRO A 330 7.86 -16.10 11.15
CA PRO A 330 8.53 -16.87 12.18
C PRO A 330 9.80 -16.17 12.70
N TYR A 331 9.65 -15.01 13.35
CA TYR A 331 10.77 -14.21 13.90
C TYR A 331 11.74 -15.02 14.78
N GLN A 332 11.23 -16.05 15.46
CA GLN A 332 12.00 -16.97 16.30
C GLN A 332 13.12 -17.72 15.55
N ASP A 333 13.04 -17.80 14.22
CA ASP A 333 14.03 -18.46 13.38
C ASP A 333 15.21 -17.50 13.09
N SER A 334 15.00 -16.18 13.26
CA SER A 334 16.02 -15.13 13.12
C SER A 334 16.69 -14.79 14.45
N PHE A 335 15.92 -14.69 15.55
CA PHE A 335 16.43 -14.35 16.87
C PHE A 335 15.54 -14.89 18.00
N PRO A 336 16.07 -15.08 19.23
CA PRO A 336 15.28 -15.52 20.37
C PRO A 336 14.13 -14.57 20.69
N LEU A 337 12.94 -15.15 20.90
CA LEU A 337 11.78 -14.41 21.38
C LEU A 337 11.59 -14.59 22.89
N TYR A 338 11.12 -13.53 23.52
CA TYR A 338 10.93 -13.44 24.96
C TYR A 338 9.48 -13.13 25.32
N LYS A 339 9.04 -13.59 26.49
CA LYS A 339 7.70 -13.35 27.04
C LYS A 339 7.77 -13.13 28.54
N ARG A 340 6.80 -12.39 29.09
CA ARG A 340 6.60 -12.28 30.55
C ARG A 340 6.22 -13.63 31.14
N GLU A 341 5.22 -14.27 30.55
CA GLU A 341 4.74 -15.59 30.93
C GLU A 341 4.48 -16.49 29.70
N PHE A 342 4.42 -17.80 29.92
CA PHE A 342 4.26 -18.78 28.84
C PHE A 342 3.03 -18.49 27.95
N LYS A 343 1.91 -18.13 28.58
CA LYS A 343 0.64 -17.79 27.92
C LYS A 343 0.53 -16.32 27.52
N SER A 344 1.55 -15.49 27.72
CA SER A 344 1.50 -14.09 27.30
C SER A 344 1.22 -14.01 25.79
N PRO A 345 0.25 -13.16 25.38
CA PRO A 345 -0.18 -13.09 23.99
C PRO A 345 0.84 -12.39 23.10
N ARG A 346 1.63 -11.45 23.65
CA ARG A 346 2.67 -10.72 22.92
C ARG A 346 4.04 -11.28 23.28
N SER A 347 4.88 -11.42 22.26
CA SER A 347 6.30 -11.75 22.42
C SER A 347 7.13 -10.48 22.18
N PHE A 348 8.38 -10.52 22.59
CA PHE A 348 9.32 -9.42 22.47
C PHE A 348 10.65 -9.89 21.88
N ALA A 349 11.34 -8.98 21.21
CA ALA A 349 12.71 -9.12 20.74
C ALA A 349 13.64 -8.32 21.66
N GLU A 350 14.80 -8.87 21.99
CA GLU A 350 15.87 -8.11 22.65
C GLU A 350 16.46 -7.07 21.67
N PHE A 351 16.70 -5.85 22.13
CA PHE A 351 17.22 -4.74 21.33
C PHE A 351 18.47 -5.13 20.52
N ASP A 352 19.48 -5.69 21.20
CA ASP A 352 20.76 -6.04 20.58
C ASP A 352 20.63 -7.10 19.47
N ASN A 353 19.72 -8.06 19.63
CA ASN A 353 19.48 -9.08 18.60
C ASN A 353 18.70 -8.49 17.42
N LEU A 354 17.77 -7.58 17.68
CA LEU A 354 16.92 -6.98 16.66
C LEU A 354 17.71 -6.03 15.75
N PHE A 355 18.61 -5.23 16.31
CA PHE A 355 19.42 -4.27 15.58
C PHE A 355 20.86 -4.76 15.31
N SER A 356 21.11 -6.06 15.45
CA SER A 356 22.37 -6.67 15.06
C SER A 356 22.54 -6.66 13.54
N ASP A 357 23.76 -6.43 13.05
CA ASP A 357 24.14 -6.57 11.64
C ASP A 357 23.86 -7.97 11.07
N LYS A 358 23.73 -8.99 11.93
CA LYS A 358 23.40 -10.37 11.54
C LYS A 358 21.91 -10.60 11.33
N ASN A 359 21.04 -9.65 11.67
CA ASN A 359 19.60 -9.81 11.57
C ASN A 359 19.06 -9.43 10.18
N GLU A 360 18.91 -10.43 9.32
CA GLU A 360 18.33 -10.26 7.98
C GLU A 360 16.82 -9.96 7.98
N SER A 361 16.15 -10.09 9.13
CA SER A 361 14.70 -9.90 9.26
C SER A 361 14.26 -8.53 9.76
N LEU A 362 15.20 -7.59 9.97
CA LEU A 362 14.89 -6.25 10.47
C LEU A 362 13.90 -5.50 9.55
N SER A 363 14.08 -5.54 8.23
CA SER A 363 13.17 -4.89 7.27
C SER A 363 11.73 -5.45 7.36
N ILE A 364 11.60 -6.74 7.68
CA ILE A 364 10.31 -7.42 7.88
C ILE A 364 9.67 -6.94 9.18
N TYR A 365 10.46 -6.85 10.26
CA TYR A 365 10.02 -6.31 11.54
C TYR A 365 9.49 -4.88 11.39
N LEU A 366 10.28 -3.99 10.77
CA LEU A 366 9.92 -2.59 10.59
C LEU A 366 8.65 -2.42 9.73
N ARG A 367 8.53 -3.18 8.63
CA ARG A 367 7.29 -3.23 7.85
C ARG A 367 6.09 -3.63 8.69
N ASP A 368 6.22 -4.68 9.49
CA ASP A 368 5.10 -5.20 10.30
C ASP A 368 4.74 -4.22 11.43
N VAL A 369 5.73 -3.50 11.98
CA VAL A 369 5.50 -2.38 12.92
C VAL A 369 4.72 -1.26 12.24
N ILE A 370 5.15 -0.79 11.07
CA ILE A 370 4.46 0.29 10.33
C ILE A 370 3.00 -0.10 10.07
N LYS A 371 2.77 -1.35 9.64
CA LYS A 371 1.43 -1.90 9.46
C LYS A 371 0.62 -1.93 10.76
N GLU A 372 1.23 -2.32 11.88
CA GLU A 372 0.53 -2.36 13.17
C GLU A 372 0.11 -0.96 13.61
N LEU A 373 1.00 0.02 13.41
CA LEU A 373 0.74 1.44 13.70
C LEU A 373 -0.36 2.01 12.81
N PHE A 374 -0.38 1.72 11.50
CA PHE A 374 -1.46 2.17 10.61
C PHE A 374 -2.81 1.57 11.01
N ILE A 375 -2.84 0.27 11.32
CA ILE A 375 -4.08 -0.40 11.72
C ILE A 375 -4.64 0.21 13.00
N ILE A 376 -3.80 0.44 14.01
CA ILE A 376 -4.24 1.01 15.28
C ILE A 376 -4.65 2.47 15.10
N HIS A 377 -3.91 3.25 14.33
CA HIS A 377 -4.26 4.64 14.07
C HIS A 377 -5.63 4.76 13.38
N ILE A 378 -5.90 3.92 12.37
CA ILE A 378 -7.20 3.88 11.69
C ILE A 378 -8.33 3.48 12.66
N GLN A 379 -8.07 2.54 13.57
CA GLN A 379 -9.05 2.16 14.61
C GLN A 379 -9.32 3.31 15.58
N GLU A 380 -8.27 3.97 16.07
CA GLU A 380 -8.38 5.10 16.99
C GLU A 380 -9.09 6.31 16.33
N ILE A 381 -8.88 6.58 15.04
CA ILE A 381 -9.63 7.60 14.29
C ILE A 381 -11.12 7.23 14.22
N ASN A 382 -11.44 5.98 13.87
CA ASN A 382 -12.83 5.55 13.71
C ASN A 382 -13.60 5.51 15.03
N ASP A 383 -12.93 5.28 16.16
CA ASP A 383 -13.56 5.31 17.50
C ASP A 383 -13.88 6.74 17.98
N LEU A 384 -13.32 7.78 17.33
CA LEU A 384 -13.54 9.19 17.65
C LEU A 384 -14.70 9.84 16.85
N ILE A 385 -15.22 9.13 15.83
CA ILE A 385 -16.31 9.57 14.95
C ILE A 385 -17.58 8.83 15.37
#